data_AF-A0AAV2YRT9-F1
#
_entry.id   AF-A0AAV2YRT9-F1
#
_cell.length_a   1.000
_cell.length_b   1.000
_cell.length_c   1.000
_cell.angle_alpha   90.00
_cell.angle_beta   90.00
_cell.angle_gamma   90.00
#
_symmetry.space_group_name_H-M   'P 1'
#
loop_
_entity.id
_entity.type
_entity.pdbx_description
1 polymer ?
#
loop_
_entity_poly.entity_id
_entity_poly.type
_entity_poly.pdbx_seq_one_letter_code
_entity_poly.pdbx_strand_id
1 'polypeptide(L)'
;MAAKKGENEVIVLIRVLDKGAKDKRDIIIDDIISNPISCGYLLDFCQKSYCAENLNFFMAVDKFKDECGLLDFRDPESITTCKEMADKIWADYLSLNSPNEVSLPSEDREVTMQRMKNPAEYKAKLFDVAMQDAIKTLQRDTLARFLKSSQYTDMATKVRAVHQMMLTKAFEADGAYQIDVPLKTRLTDERVNGPRDFSLDEILGDKILFREMLDYLEKKFKAENLKCARQIRRFEELTSEKKMDDLKDFAWDVYLYFIAPGSPFEVSCTNLDRKSVQLRLGCPIKTMFEPIKENTMLVLKQDHKAFCAQIQTKTLKERLKEEKGPTHSKTSFLSKIKIF
;
A
#
# COMPACT_ATOMS: atom_id res chain seq x y z
N MET A 1 -7.23 -22.42 13.35
CA MET A 1 -8.64 -22.05 13.12
C MET A 1 -8.67 -21.30 11.80
N ALA A 2 -9.43 -21.77 10.80
CA ALA A 2 -9.56 -21.04 9.55
C ALA A 2 -10.20 -19.68 9.81
N ALA A 3 -9.61 -18.59 9.30
CA ALA A 3 -10.18 -17.26 9.38
C ALA A 3 -11.60 -17.27 8.77
N LYS A 4 -12.58 -16.69 9.47
CA LYS A 4 -13.92 -16.52 8.89
C LYS A 4 -13.81 -15.50 7.75
N LYS A 5 -14.36 -15.83 6.58
CA LYS A 5 -14.34 -14.95 5.41
C LYS A 5 -14.90 -13.57 5.76
N GLY A 6 -14.09 -12.52 5.66
CA GLY A 6 -14.45 -11.13 5.97
C GLY A 6 -14.11 -10.64 7.38
N GLU A 7 -13.41 -11.44 8.19
CA GLU A 7 -12.90 -11.01 9.49
C GLU A 7 -11.70 -10.06 9.34
N ASN A 8 -11.59 -9.04 10.20
CA ASN A 8 -10.50 -8.07 10.14
C ASN A 8 -9.15 -8.74 10.46
N GLU A 9 -8.16 -8.58 9.57
CA GLU A 9 -6.85 -9.24 9.69
C GLU A 9 -6.08 -8.88 10.96
N VAL A 10 -6.28 -7.69 11.53
CA VAL A 10 -5.70 -7.31 12.84
C VAL A 10 -6.30 -8.17 13.94
N ILE A 11 -7.62 -8.38 13.93
CA ILE A 11 -8.32 -9.21 14.93
C ILE A 11 -7.90 -10.67 14.82
N VAL A 12 -7.77 -11.20 13.59
CA VAL A 12 -7.27 -12.56 13.35
C VAL A 12 -5.86 -12.72 13.92
N LEU A 13 -4.97 -11.76 13.63
CA LEU A 13 -3.59 -11.81 14.07
C LEU A 13 -3.44 -11.66 15.59
N ILE A 14 -4.31 -10.87 16.25
CA ILE A 14 -4.35 -10.81 17.72
C ILE A 14 -4.59 -12.19 18.34
N ARG A 15 -5.50 -13.00 17.79
CA ARG A 15 -5.73 -14.37 18.29
C ARG A 15 -4.51 -15.26 18.15
N VAL A 16 -3.75 -15.10 17.07
CA VAL A 16 -2.48 -15.81 16.87
C VAL A 16 -1.44 -15.36 17.89
N LEU A 17 -1.35 -14.05 18.15
CA LEU A 17 -0.45 -13.51 19.17
C LEU A 17 -0.83 -13.98 20.58
N ASP A 18 -2.12 -14.10 20.87
CA ASP A 18 -2.64 -14.61 22.16
C ASP A 18 -2.40 -16.11 22.31
N LYS A 19 -2.53 -16.88 21.22
CA LYS A 19 -2.15 -18.30 21.17
C LYS A 19 -0.69 -18.49 21.58
N GLY A 20 0.22 -17.64 21.09
CA GLY A 20 1.64 -17.69 21.43
C GLY A 20 2.05 -16.93 22.69
N ALA A 21 1.11 -16.43 23.50
CA ALA A 21 1.42 -15.57 24.65
C ALA A 21 2.12 -16.33 25.79
N LYS A 22 1.74 -17.60 26.02
CA LYS A 22 2.38 -18.47 27.02
C LYS A 22 3.63 -19.13 26.45
N ASP A 23 3.51 -19.72 25.27
CA ASP A 23 4.61 -20.35 24.56
C ASP A 23 4.52 -20.02 23.07
N LYS A 24 5.52 -19.32 22.54
CA LYS A 24 5.58 -19.00 21.11
C LYS A 24 5.60 -20.24 20.22
N ARG A 25 5.96 -21.42 20.74
CA ARG A 25 5.94 -22.70 20.01
C ARG A 25 4.53 -23.18 19.66
N ASP A 26 3.49 -22.61 20.28
CA ASP A 26 2.11 -22.90 19.92
C ASP A 26 1.75 -22.29 18.56
N ILE A 27 2.47 -21.27 18.09
CA ILE A 27 2.29 -20.67 16.77
C ILE A 27 2.89 -21.60 15.70
N ILE A 28 2.12 -21.88 14.66
CA ILE A 28 2.58 -22.62 13.48
C ILE A 28 2.70 -21.70 12.27
N ILE A 29 3.42 -22.13 11.23
CA ILE A 29 3.69 -21.31 10.05
C ILE A 29 2.41 -20.90 9.34
N ASP A 30 1.40 -21.78 9.32
CA ASP A 30 0.09 -21.51 8.72
C ASP A 30 -0.60 -20.31 9.39
N ASP A 31 -0.42 -20.11 10.70
CA ASP A 31 -0.97 -18.96 11.42
C ASP A 31 -0.35 -17.63 10.91
N ILE A 32 0.89 -17.68 10.40
CA ILE A 32 1.67 -16.52 9.96
C ILE A 32 1.47 -16.24 8.47
N ILE A 33 1.52 -17.27 7.62
CA ILE A 33 1.44 -17.10 6.15
C ILE A 33 0.00 -16.91 5.66
N SER A 34 -1.00 -17.36 6.43
CA SER A 34 -2.41 -17.18 6.05
C SER A 34 -2.93 -15.76 6.29
N ASN A 35 -2.26 -14.97 7.14
CA ASN A 35 -2.61 -13.58 7.38
C ASN A 35 -1.61 -12.68 6.63
N PRO A 36 -2.07 -11.80 5.72
CA PRO A 36 -1.19 -11.04 4.84
C PRO A 36 -0.31 -10.04 5.59
N ILE A 37 -0.76 -9.51 6.74
CA ILE A 37 0.04 -8.61 7.56
C ILE A 37 1.26 -9.37 8.11
N SER A 38 1.03 -10.51 8.77
CA SER A 38 2.13 -11.30 9.34
C SER A 38 3.02 -11.94 8.27
N CYS A 39 2.46 -12.33 7.14
CA CYS A 39 3.22 -12.79 5.98
C CYS A 39 4.16 -11.69 5.44
N GLY A 40 3.73 -10.43 5.42
CA GLY A 40 4.56 -9.29 5.02
C GLY A 40 5.74 -9.03 5.97
N TYR A 41 5.53 -9.19 7.28
CA TYR A 41 6.63 -9.10 8.26
C TYR A 41 7.58 -10.30 8.20
N LEU A 42 7.07 -11.50 7.90
CA LEU A 42 7.88 -12.67 7.62
C LEU A 42 8.73 -12.44 6.35
N LEU A 43 8.18 -11.79 5.33
CA LEU A 43 8.91 -11.41 4.12
C LEU A 43 10.07 -10.45 4.43
N ASP A 44 9.85 -9.40 5.22
CA ASP A 44 10.94 -8.49 5.67
C ASP A 44 12.06 -9.27 6.37
N PHE A 45 11.70 -10.21 7.24
CA PHE A 45 12.65 -11.07 7.92
C PHE A 45 13.44 -11.96 6.97
N CYS A 46 12.76 -12.66 6.05
CA CYS A 46 13.40 -13.58 5.12
C CYS A 46 14.31 -12.86 4.13
N GLN A 47 13.93 -11.67 3.65
CA GLN A 47 14.77 -10.87 2.76
C GLN A 47 16.06 -10.42 3.44
N LYS A 48 15.97 -9.95 4.70
CA LYS A 48 17.15 -9.56 5.49
C LYS A 48 18.03 -10.74 5.91
N SER A 49 17.45 -11.93 5.94
CA SER A 49 18.13 -13.17 6.31
C SER A 49 18.56 -14.01 5.11
N TYR A 50 18.36 -13.51 3.89
CA TYR A 50 18.65 -14.22 2.62
C TYR A 50 18.07 -15.64 2.58
N CYS A 51 16.80 -15.80 2.97
CA CYS A 51 16.09 -17.09 3.00
C CYS A 51 14.64 -16.97 2.51
N ALA A 52 14.42 -16.15 1.49
CA ALA A 52 13.08 -15.78 1.02
C ALA A 52 12.50 -16.71 -0.05
N GLU A 53 13.27 -17.67 -0.58
CA GLU A 53 12.92 -18.48 -1.75
C GLU A 53 11.59 -19.23 -1.54
N ASN A 54 11.48 -19.97 -0.42
CA ASN A 54 10.26 -20.74 -0.10
C ASN A 54 9.05 -19.84 0.17
N LEU A 55 9.25 -18.68 0.79
CA LEU A 55 8.16 -17.73 1.06
C LEU A 55 7.72 -17.01 -0.22
N ASN A 56 8.66 -16.61 -1.06
CA ASN A 56 8.39 -15.99 -2.35
C ASN A 56 7.63 -16.95 -3.27
N PHE A 57 8.01 -18.23 -3.29
CA PHE A 57 7.25 -19.26 -3.99
C PHE A 57 5.83 -19.40 -3.43
N PHE A 58 5.67 -19.51 -2.11
CA PHE A 58 4.34 -19.55 -1.47
C PHE A 58 3.48 -18.34 -1.87
N MET A 59 4.03 -17.13 -1.76
CA MET A 59 3.33 -15.88 -2.09
C MET A 59 2.99 -15.79 -3.59
N ALA A 60 3.86 -16.31 -4.47
CA ALA A 60 3.58 -16.36 -5.91
C ALA A 60 2.43 -17.33 -6.22
N VAL A 61 2.40 -18.50 -5.59
CA VAL A 61 1.30 -19.48 -5.72
C VAL A 61 0.00 -18.93 -5.13
N ASP A 62 0.05 -18.27 -3.97
CA ASP A 62 -1.10 -17.64 -3.33
C ASP A 62 -1.69 -16.52 -4.21
N LYS A 63 -0.82 -15.66 -4.78
CA LYS A 63 -1.22 -14.66 -5.77
C LYS A 63 -1.86 -15.29 -7.02
N PHE A 64 -1.27 -16.36 -7.54
CA PHE A 64 -1.84 -17.10 -8.67
C PHE A 64 -3.22 -17.67 -8.36
N LYS A 65 -3.44 -18.20 -7.15
CA LYS A 65 -4.77 -18.68 -6.72
C LYS A 65 -5.81 -17.57 -6.72
N ASP A 66 -5.44 -16.40 -6.20
CA ASP A 66 -6.30 -15.21 -6.18
C ASP A 66 -6.64 -14.75 -7.61
N GLU A 67 -5.64 -14.57 -8.47
CA GLU A 67 -5.82 -14.10 -9.85
C GLU A 67 -6.59 -15.12 -10.69
N CYS A 68 -6.27 -16.41 -10.57
CA CYS A 68 -7.05 -17.48 -11.22
C CYS A 68 -8.50 -17.53 -10.77
N GLY A 69 -8.81 -17.14 -9.53
CA GLY A 69 -10.17 -17.06 -9.03
C GLY A 69 -11.03 -16.00 -9.73
N LEU A 70 -10.40 -15.03 -10.39
CA LEU A 70 -11.06 -13.96 -11.14
C LEU A 70 -11.26 -14.27 -12.63
N LEU A 71 -10.62 -15.32 -13.15
CA LEU A 71 -10.63 -15.66 -14.58
C LEU A 71 -11.92 -16.37 -15.01
N ASP A 72 -12.43 -16.03 -16.20
CA ASP A 72 -13.52 -16.77 -16.85
C ASP A 72 -12.94 -17.82 -17.80
N PHE A 73 -12.88 -19.08 -17.37
CA PHE A 73 -12.29 -20.16 -18.17
C PHE A 73 -13.12 -20.58 -19.41
N ARG A 74 -14.19 -19.87 -19.74
CA ARG A 74 -14.87 -19.96 -21.04
C ARG A 74 -14.22 -19.06 -22.09
N ASP A 75 -13.49 -18.06 -21.65
CA ASP A 75 -12.75 -17.14 -22.49
C ASP A 75 -11.34 -17.67 -22.79
N PRO A 76 -10.95 -17.83 -24.08
CA PRO A 76 -9.62 -18.27 -24.47
C PRO A 76 -8.48 -17.36 -23.98
N GLU A 77 -8.73 -16.07 -23.80
CA GLU A 77 -7.72 -15.14 -23.29
C GLU A 77 -7.42 -15.44 -21.82
N SER A 78 -8.45 -15.62 -20.99
CA SER A 78 -8.33 -16.07 -19.59
C SER A 78 -7.56 -17.40 -19.44
N ILE A 79 -7.77 -18.36 -20.34
CA ILE A 79 -6.99 -19.62 -20.37
C ILE A 79 -5.51 -19.33 -20.62
N THR A 80 -5.21 -18.45 -21.57
CA THR A 80 -3.85 -18.03 -21.92
C THR A 80 -3.19 -17.32 -20.75
N THR A 81 -3.86 -16.35 -20.11
CA THR A 81 -3.36 -15.65 -18.92
C THR A 81 -3.05 -16.62 -17.77
N CYS A 82 -3.93 -17.59 -17.49
CA CYS A 82 -3.68 -18.63 -16.48
C CYS A 82 -2.39 -19.41 -16.78
N LYS A 83 -2.18 -19.80 -18.04
CA LYS A 83 -0.99 -20.52 -18.47
C LYS A 83 0.28 -19.68 -18.32
N GLU A 84 0.26 -18.43 -18.76
CA GLU A 84 1.42 -17.52 -18.65
C GLU A 84 1.84 -17.28 -17.20
N MET A 85 0.87 -17.11 -16.29
CA MET A 85 1.16 -17.00 -14.85
C MET A 85 1.77 -18.28 -14.28
N ALA A 86 1.25 -19.44 -14.68
CA ALA A 86 1.78 -20.73 -14.27
C ALA A 86 3.21 -20.97 -14.79
N ASP A 87 3.45 -20.68 -16.07
CA ASP A 87 4.76 -20.82 -16.72
C ASP A 87 5.80 -19.92 -16.05
N LYS A 88 5.40 -18.71 -15.63
CA LYS A 88 6.26 -17.81 -14.86
C LYS A 88 6.63 -18.40 -13.49
N ILE A 89 5.67 -18.92 -12.72
CA ILE A 89 5.95 -19.55 -11.42
C ILE A 89 6.89 -20.75 -11.59
N TRP A 90 6.66 -21.56 -12.62
CA TRP A 90 7.52 -22.68 -12.94
C TRP A 90 8.95 -22.21 -13.24
N ALA A 91 9.12 -21.24 -14.13
CA ALA A 91 10.42 -20.69 -14.48
C ALA A 91 11.15 -20.11 -13.26
N ASP A 92 10.45 -19.30 -12.45
CA ASP A 92 11.05 -18.57 -11.33
C ASP A 92 11.40 -19.45 -10.14
N TYR A 93 10.70 -20.56 -9.88
CA TYR A 93 10.88 -21.31 -8.62
C TYR A 93 11.07 -22.82 -8.78
N LEU A 94 10.56 -23.43 -9.85
CA LEU A 94 10.55 -24.90 -10.01
C LEU A 94 11.48 -25.39 -11.12
N SER A 95 11.93 -24.50 -12.02
CA SER A 95 12.86 -24.85 -13.07
C SER A 95 14.25 -25.15 -12.49
N LEU A 96 14.92 -26.14 -13.05
CA LEU A 96 16.28 -26.50 -12.66
C LEU A 96 17.21 -25.31 -12.93
N ASN A 97 18.04 -24.96 -11.96
CA ASN A 97 18.97 -23.83 -12.00
C ASN A 97 18.31 -22.45 -11.94
N SER A 98 17.03 -22.36 -11.52
CA SER A 98 16.49 -21.06 -11.17
C SER A 98 17.30 -20.44 -10.01
N PRO A 99 17.62 -19.13 -10.04
CA PRO A 99 18.26 -18.47 -8.91
C PRO A 99 17.40 -18.49 -7.63
N ASN A 100 16.09 -18.74 -7.74
CA ASN A 100 15.17 -18.89 -6.61
C ASN A 100 14.58 -20.32 -6.53
N GLU A 101 15.29 -21.32 -7.06
CA GLU A 101 14.83 -22.72 -7.06
C GLU A 101 14.49 -23.18 -5.63
N VAL A 102 13.26 -23.65 -5.45
CA VAL A 102 12.84 -24.30 -4.20
C VAL A 102 13.04 -25.81 -4.29
N SER A 103 13.30 -26.43 -3.15
CA SER A 103 13.41 -27.89 -3.09
C SER A 103 12.04 -28.53 -3.39
N LEU A 104 12.00 -29.37 -4.42
CA LEU A 104 10.80 -30.11 -4.82
C LEU A 104 11.16 -31.59 -5.00
N PRO A 105 10.59 -32.52 -4.21
CA PRO A 105 10.79 -33.95 -4.36
C PRO A 105 10.43 -34.44 -5.77
N SER A 106 11.07 -35.51 -6.23
CA SER A 106 10.89 -36.03 -7.61
C SER A 106 9.43 -36.39 -7.93
N GLU A 107 8.71 -36.97 -6.98
CA GLU A 107 7.28 -37.31 -7.12
C GLU A 107 6.42 -36.05 -7.30
N ASP A 108 6.57 -35.07 -6.41
CA ASP A 108 5.81 -33.81 -6.49
C ASP A 108 6.17 -32.99 -7.74
N ARG A 109 7.42 -33.08 -8.20
CA ARG A 109 7.87 -32.51 -9.47
C ARG A 109 7.14 -33.14 -10.65
N GLU A 110 7.09 -34.47 -10.71
CA GLU A 110 6.38 -35.17 -11.79
C GLU A 110 4.90 -34.80 -11.80
N VAL A 111 4.23 -34.83 -10.64
CA VAL A 111 2.82 -34.43 -10.51
C VAL A 111 2.63 -32.99 -10.98
N THR A 112 3.46 -32.06 -10.54
CA THR A 112 3.35 -30.65 -10.96
C THR A 112 3.58 -30.49 -12.46
N MET A 113 4.56 -31.20 -13.05
CA MET A 113 4.80 -31.20 -14.50
C MET A 113 3.61 -31.71 -15.31
N GLN A 114 2.92 -32.75 -14.84
CA GLN A 114 1.72 -33.24 -15.50
C GLN A 114 0.60 -32.20 -15.44
N ARG A 115 0.40 -31.55 -14.29
CA ARG A 115 -0.62 -30.51 -14.15
C ARG A 115 -0.34 -29.27 -15.00
N MET A 116 0.93 -28.91 -15.18
CA MET A 116 1.38 -27.81 -16.04
C MET A 116 1.01 -28.00 -17.52
N LYS A 117 0.71 -29.23 -17.97
CA LYS A 117 0.21 -29.46 -19.35
C LYS A 117 -1.21 -28.92 -19.55
N ASN A 118 -2.03 -28.92 -18.50
CA ASN A 118 -3.41 -28.44 -18.53
C ASN A 118 -3.70 -27.46 -17.37
N PRO A 119 -3.08 -26.26 -17.30
CA PRO A 119 -3.23 -25.34 -16.17
C PRO A 119 -4.70 -24.95 -15.90
N ALA A 120 -5.50 -24.79 -16.95
CA ALA A 120 -6.93 -24.45 -16.85
C ALA A 120 -7.80 -25.55 -16.22
N GLU A 121 -7.35 -26.80 -16.22
CA GLU A 121 -8.03 -27.92 -15.54
C GLU A 121 -7.83 -27.84 -14.03
N TYR A 122 -6.59 -27.60 -13.60
CA TYR A 122 -6.21 -27.60 -12.18
C TYR A 122 -6.43 -26.24 -11.50
N LYS A 123 -6.38 -25.13 -12.25
CA LYS A 123 -6.62 -23.76 -11.77
C LYS A 123 -5.81 -23.48 -10.49
N ALA A 124 -6.47 -22.97 -9.44
CA ALA A 124 -5.88 -22.72 -8.13
C ALA A 124 -5.15 -23.93 -7.50
N LYS A 125 -5.47 -25.17 -7.89
CA LYS A 125 -4.85 -26.38 -7.30
C LYS A 125 -3.55 -26.82 -7.99
N LEU A 126 -3.12 -26.11 -9.04
CA LEU A 126 -1.99 -26.47 -9.88
C LEU A 126 -0.73 -26.80 -9.06
N PHE A 127 -0.36 -25.91 -8.14
CA PHE A 127 0.87 -26.00 -7.34
C PHE A 127 0.67 -26.56 -5.92
N ASP A 128 -0.49 -27.11 -5.58
CA ASP A 128 -0.80 -27.51 -4.19
C ASP A 128 0.21 -28.50 -3.60
N VAL A 129 0.69 -29.45 -4.40
CA VAL A 129 1.69 -30.45 -3.96
C VAL A 129 3.04 -29.80 -3.70
N ALA A 130 3.53 -28.99 -4.64
CA ALA A 130 4.81 -28.29 -4.52
C ALA A 130 4.81 -27.28 -3.34
N MET A 131 3.67 -26.66 -3.04
CA MET A 131 3.54 -25.70 -1.96
C MET A 131 3.72 -26.33 -0.57
N GLN A 132 3.38 -27.63 -0.39
CA GLN A 132 3.50 -28.30 0.91
C GLN A 132 4.94 -28.34 1.41
N ASP A 133 5.92 -28.61 0.54
CA ASP A 133 7.31 -28.72 0.97
C ASP A 133 7.94 -27.36 1.27
N ALA A 134 7.54 -26.32 0.54
CA ALA A 134 7.91 -24.95 0.89
C ALA A 134 7.39 -24.58 2.28
N ILE A 135 6.13 -24.90 2.59
CA ILE A 135 5.53 -24.65 3.92
C ILE A 135 6.25 -25.46 5.01
N LYS A 136 6.55 -26.75 4.78
CA LYS A 136 7.32 -27.58 5.73
C LYS A 136 8.71 -26.99 6.01
N THR A 137 9.37 -26.48 4.97
CA THR A 137 10.69 -25.84 5.11
C THR A 137 10.59 -24.56 5.93
N LEU A 138 9.59 -23.72 5.66
CA LEU A 138 9.34 -22.52 6.45
C LEU A 138 9.03 -22.86 7.92
N GLN A 139 8.22 -23.89 8.18
CA GLN A 139 7.92 -24.37 9.53
C GLN A 139 9.17 -24.82 10.29
N ARG A 140 10.02 -25.63 9.63
CA ARG A 140 11.20 -26.24 10.27
C ARG A 140 12.33 -25.23 10.49
N ASP A 141 12.62 -24.42 9.48
CA ASP A 141 13.89 -23.68 9.43
C ASP A 141 13.71 -22.16 9.61
N THR A 142 12.53 -21.62 9.32
CA THR A 142 12.29 -20.15 9.30
C THR A 142 11.50 -19.68 10.52
N LEU A 143 10.42 -20.38 10.89
CA LEU A 143 9.47 -19.92 11.90
C LEU A 143 10.13 -19.62 13.25
N ALA A 144 10.94 -20.56 13.77
CA ALA A 144 11.57 -20.40 15.09
C ALA A 144 12.52 -19.18 15.15
N ARG A 145 13.15 -18.83 14.03
CA ARG A 145 14.01 -17.64 13.92
C ARG A 145 13.17 -16.37 13.79
N PHE A 146 12.12 -16.40 12.97
CA PHE A 146 11.18 -15.30 12.83
C PHE A 146 10.54 -14.93 14.19
N LEU A 147 10.05 -15.90 14.97
CA LEU A 147 9.42 -15.64 16.27
C LEU A 147 10.36 -14.99 17.31
N LYS A 148 11.68 -15.05 17.09
CA LYS A 148 12.74 -14.43 17.91
C LYS A 148 13.28 -13.12 17.30
N SER A 149 12.84 -12.75 16.11
CA SER A 149 13.37 -11.59 15.40
C SER A 149 12.77 -10.27 15.87
N SER A 150 13.43 -9.17 15.49
CA SER A 150 12.88 -7.83 15.68
C SER A 150 11.62 -7.62 14.84
N GLN A 151 11.50 -8.21 13.65
CA GLN A 151 10.32 -8.10 12.78
C GLN A 151 9.06 -8.66 13.44
N TYR A 152 9.15 -9.82 14.10
CA TYR A 152 8.02 -10.36 14.85
C TYR A 152 7.65 -9.46 16.02
N THR A 153 8.64 -8.93 16.74
CA THR A 153 8.41 -8.04 17.89
C THR A 153 7.77 -6.72 17.47
N ASP A 154 8.24 -6.13 16.37
CA ASP A 154 7.70 -4.93 15.72
C ASP A 154 6.24 -5.16 15.31
N MET A 155 5.99 -6.23 14.53
CA MET A 155 4.64 -6.64 14.13
C MET A 155 3.71 -6.80 15.32
N ALA A 156 4.11 -7.57 16.34
CA ALA A 156 3.28 -7.85 17.50
C ALA A 156 2.97 -6.59 18.32
N THR A 157 3.92 -5.65 18.38
CA THR A 157 3.72 -4.35 19.05
C THR A 157 2.75 -3.48 18.28
N LYS A 158 2.97 -3.32 16.97
CA LYS A 158 2.12 -2.50 16.10
C LYS A 158 0.69 -3.02 16.05
N VAL A 159 0.51 -4.33 15.85
CA VAL A 159 -0.82 -4.98 15.78
C VAL A 159 -1.59 -4.81 17.09
N ARG A 160 -0.93 -4.95 18.25
CA ARG A 160 -1.56 -4.69 19.55
C ARG A 160 -1.96 -3.23 19.74
N ALA A 161 -1.10 -2.29 19.34
CA ALA A 161 -1.41 -0.87 19.39
C ALA A 161 -2.62 -0.53 18.50
N VAL A 162 -2.65 -1.02 17.27
CA VAL A 162 -3.78 -0.84 16.34
C VAL A 162 -5.05 -1.47 16.90
N HIS A 163 -4.98 -2.69 17.42
CA HIS A 163 -6.13 -3.33 18.04
C HIS A 163 -6.67 -2.52 19.23
N GLN A 164 -5.79 -1.96 20.05
CA GLN A 164 -6.19 -1.07 21.14
C GLN A 164 -6.90 0.19 20.63
N MET A 165 -6.39 0.81 19.55
CA MET A 165 -7.04 1.94 18.89
C MET A 165 -8.42 1.59 18.34
N MET A 166 -8.60 0.39 17.80
CA MET A 166 -9.91 -0.11 17.35
C MET A 166 -10.89 -0.25 18.51
N LEU A 167 -10.44 -0.85 19.64
CA LEU A 167 -11.28 -1.03 20.82
C LEU A 167 -11.73 0.31 21.44
N THR A 168 -10.86 1.32 21.44
CA THR A 168 -11.17 2.65 21.98
C THR A 168 -11.81 3.58 20.95
N LYS A 169 -12.06 3.12 19.73
CA LYS A 169 -12.54 3.93 18.60
C LYS A 169 -11.70 5.18 18.35
N ALA A 170 -10.38 5.08 18.58
CA ALA A 170 -9.47 6.22 18.46
C ALA A 170 -9.43 6.82 17.05
N PHE A 171 -9.71 6.01 16.02
CA PHE A 171 -9.78 6.47 14.63
C PHE A 171 -10.95 7.42 14.34
N GLU A 172 -12.00 7.40 15.17
CA GLU A 172 -13.19 8.26 15.05
C GLU A 172 -13.03 9.59 15.79
N ALA A 173 -11.96 9.77 16.58
CA ALA A 173 -11.74 11.00 17.33
C ALA A 173 -11.44 12.18 16.41
N ASP A 174 -11.92 13.36 16.78
CA ASP A 174 -11.60 14.58 16.03
C ASP A 174 -10.09 14.84 16.05
N GLY A 175 -9.51 15.10 14.88
CA GLY A 175 -8.06 15.23 14.72
C GLY A 175 -7.25 13.94 14.90
N ALA A 176 -7.88 12.75 14.90
CA ALA A 176 -7.17 11.46 15.01
C ALA A 176 -6.07 11.27 13.97
N TYR A 177 -6.25 11.88 12.79
CA TYR A 177 -5.24 11.90 11.73
C TYR A 177 -5.14 13.26 11.07
N GLN A 178 -3.93 13.78 11.00
CA GLN A 178 -3.63 15.01 10.29
C GLN A 178 -3.14 14.68 8.87
N ILE A 179 -3.90 15.13 7.86
CA ILE A 179 -3.50 15.00 6.45
C ILE A 179 -2.22 15.80 6.23
N ASP A 180 -1.14 15.13 5.78
CA ASP A 180 0.05 15.83 5.29
C ASP A 180 -0.31 16.58 3.99
N VAL A 181 -0.29 17.91 4.04
CA VAL A 181 -0.61 18.78 2.88
C VAL A 181 0.68 19.26 2.20
N PRO A 182 0.65 19.61 0.89
CA PRO A 182 1.81 20.17 0.23
C PRO A 182 2.29 21.46 0.92
N LEU A 183 3.58 21.54 1.22
CA LEU A 183 4.17 22.69 1.93
C LEU A 183 4.67 23.78 0.98
N LYS A 184 4.93 23.44 -0.29
CA LYS A 184 5.53 24.35 -1.27
C LYS A 184 4.47 24.97 -2.16
N THR A 185 4.53 26.28 -2.32
CA THR A 185 3.79 27.02 -3.34
C THR A 185 4.63 27.06 -4.61
N ARG A 186 4.24 26.29 -5.62
CA ARG A 186 4.78 26.22 -6.99
C ARG A 186 4.02 27.14 -7.96
N LEU A 187 2.79 27.49 -7.61
CA LEU A 187 1.92 28.38 -8.38
C LEU A 187 2.58 29.75 -8.54
N THR A 188 2.69 30.24 -9.77
CA THR A 188 3.28 31.55 -10.11
C THR A 188 2.22 32.55 -10.56
N ASP A 189 2.54 33.84 -10.55
CA ASP A 189 1.64 34.88 -11.06
C ASP A 189 1.31 34.68 -12.54
N GLU A 190 2.28 34.26 -13.36
CA GLU A 190 2.05 33.94 -14.77
C GLU A 190 1.05 32.79 -14.92
N ARG A 191 1.26 31.70 -14.16
CA ARG A 191 0.39 30.52 -14.20
C ARG A 191 -1.03 30.84 -13.74
N VAL A 192 -1.20 31.74 -12.76
CA VAL A 192 -2.51 32.21 -12.27
C VAL A 192 -3.28 33.03 -13.31
N ASN A 193 -2.57 33.81 -14.14
CA ASN A 193 -3.18 34.61 -15.20
C ASN A 193 -3.38 33.81 -16.51
N GLY A 194 -2.81 32.61 -16.60
CA GLY A 194 -2.93 31.71 -17.75
C GLY A 194 -4.24 30.91 -17.79
N PRO A 195 -4.31 29.89 -18.68
CA PRO A 195 -5.45 28.99 -18.79
C PRO A 195 -5.77 28.27 -17.47
N ARG A 196 -7.05 28.10 -17.13
CA ARG A 196 -7.46 27.40 -15.89
C ARG A 196 -7.57 25.88 -16.11
N ASP A 197 -6.46 25.27 -16.50
CA ASP A 197 -6.34 23.85 -16.84
C ASP A 197 -5.30 23.13 -15.98
N PHE A 198 -5.21 23.50 -14.70
CA PHE A 198 -4.28 22.89 -13.74
C PHE A 198 -4.43 21.37 -13.74
N SER A 199 -3.37 20.63 -14.02
CA SER A 199 -3.37 19.17 -13.93
C SER A 199 -3.55 18.69 -12.49
N LEU A 200 -4.01 17.45 -12.31
CA LEU A 200 -4.07 16.84 -10.97
C LEU A 200 -2.69 16.73 -10.32
N ASP A 201 -1.61 16.56 -11.10
CA ASP A 201 -0.25 16.55 -10.56
C ASP A 201 0.15 17.93 -10.02
N GLU A 202 -0.16 19.02 -10.75
CA GLU A 202 0.04 20.38 -10.25
C GLU A 202 -0.74 20.62 -8.95
N ILE A 203 -2.01 20.21 -8.90
CA ILE A 203 -2.88 20.38 -7.73
C ILE A 203 -2.33 19.62 -6.52
N LEU A 204 -1.93 18.36 -6.69
CA LEU A 204 -1.39 17.53 -5.60
C LEU A 204 0.00 17.99 -5.12
N GLY A 205 0.73 18.75 -5.94
CA GLY A 205 2.10 19.20 -5.67
C GLY A 205 2.24 20.65 -5.18
N ASP A 206 1.15 21.41 -5.17
CA ASP A 206 1.12 22.83 -4.84
C ASP A 206 0.23 23.13 -3.62
N LYS A 207 0.75 23.88 -2.65
CA LYS A 207 0.07 24.22 -1.40
C LYS A 207 -1.28 24.93 -1.62
N ILE A 208 -1.32 25.90 -2.53
CA ILE A 208 -2.52 26.73 -2.75
C ILE A 208 -3.56 25.94 -3.52
N LEU A 209 -3.18 25.34 -4.64
CA LEU A 209 -4.10 24.56 -5.49
C LEU A 209 -4.66 23.35 -4.73
N PHE A 210 -3.84 22.65 -3.95
CA PHE A 210 -4.31 21.55 -3.11
C PHE A 210 -5.37 22.03 -2.13
N ARG A 211 -5.12 23.16 -1.45
CA ARG A 211 -6.08 23.72 -0.48
C ARG A 211 -7.40 24.10 -1.14
N GLU A 212 -7.35 24.72 -2.32
CA GLU A 212 -8.56 25.07 -3.08
C GLU A 212 -9.35 23.83 -3.50
N MET A 213 -8.68 22.78 -4.01
CA MET A 213 -9.37 21.54 -4.39
C MET A 213 -9.92 20.80 -3.17
N LEU A 214 -9.20 20.84 -2.04
CA LEU A 214 -9.66 20.27 -0.79
C LEU A 214 -10.93 20.97 -0.31
N ASP A 215 -10.92 22.31 -0.20
CA ASP A 215 -12.08 23.10 0.22
C ASP A 215 -13.29 22.87 -0.73
N TYR A 216 -13.05 22.69 -2.03
CA TYR A 216 -14.08 22.35 -3.01
C TYR A 216 -14.69 20.96 -2.81
N LEU A 217 -13.86 19.93 -2.61
CA LEU A 217 -14.32 18.55 -2.43
C LEU A 217 -14.93 18.29 -1.05
N GLU A 218 -14.45 18.96 0.01
CA GLU A 218 -15.02 18.84 1.35
C GLU A 218 -16.46 19.38 1.41
N LYS A 219 -16.74 20.50 0.72
CA LYS A 219 -18.12 21.00 0.56
C LYS A 219 -19.05 20.01 -0.16
N LYS A 220 -18.49 19.09 -0.93
CA LYS A 220 -19.21 18.03 -1.65
C LYS A 220 -19.20 16.69 -0.94
N PHE A 221 -18.52 16.58 0.21
CA PHE A 221 -18.28 15.31 0.90
C PHE A 221 -17.58 14.25 0.02
N LYS A 222 -16.57 14.67 -0.75
CA LYS A 222 -15.82 13.83 -1.73
C LYS A 222 -14.30 13.99 -1.64
N ALA A 223 -13.79 14.36 -0.47
CA ALA A 223 -12.39 14.73 -0.30
C ALA A 223 -11.46 13.53 -0.01
N GLU A 224 -12.00 12.36 0.29
CA GLU A 224 -11.26 11.15 0.67
C GLU A 224 -10.24 10.74 -0.39
N ASN A 225 -10.62 10.80 -1.67
CA ASN A 225 -9.73 10.49 -2.79
C ASN A 225 -8.59 11.51 -2.91
N LEU A 226 -8.85 12.81 -2.71
CA LEU A 226 -7.79 13.83 -2.76
C LEU A 226 -6.80 13.65 -1.61
N LYS A 227 -7.33 13.40 -0.41
CA LYS A 227 -6.54 13.13 0.80
C LYS A 227 -5.67 11.89 0.60
N CYS A 228 -6.24 10.78 0.12
CA CYS A 228 -5.54 9.54 -0.15
C CYS A 228 -4.41 9.72 -1.19
N ALA A 229 -4.72 10.34 -2.35
CA ALA A 229 -3.73 10.59 -3.39
C ALA A 229 -2.55 11.42 -2.88
N ARG A 230 -2.81 12.42 -2.03
CA ARG A 230 -1.77 13.22 -1.39
C ARG A 230 -0.92 12.41 -0.42
N GLN A 231 -1.53 11.57 0.43
CA GLN A 231 -0.77 10.72 1.35
C GLN A 231 0.09 9.71 0.59
N ILE A 232 -0.42 9.08 -0.47
CA ILE A 232 0.37 8.17 -1.32
C ILE A 232 1.55 8.92 -1.96
N ARG A 233 1.32 10.12 -2.51
CA ARG A 233 2.41 10.95 -3.04
C ARG A 233 3.46 11.27 -1.98
N ARG A 234 3.03 11.56 -0.74
CA ARG A 234 3.95 11.83 0.38
C ARG A 234 4.77 10.60 0.73
N PHE A 235 4.15 9.43 0.76
CA PHE A 235 4.85 8.16 0.96
C PHE A 235 5.94 7.95 -0.13
N GLU A 236 5.62 8.20 -1.40
CA GLU A 236 6.58 8.11 -2.50
C GLU A 236 7.74 9.12 -2.38
N GLU A 237 7.46 10.34 -1.88
CA GLU A 237 8.49 11.34 -1.56
C GLU A 237 9.42 10.84 -0.45
N LEU A 238 8.87 10.32 0.66
CA LEU A 238 9.64 9.76 1.78
C LEU A 238 10.54 8.59 1.36
N THR A 239 10.06 7.72 0.46
CA THR A 239 10.89 6.62 -0.08
C THR A 239 12.11 7.14 -0.84
N SER A 240 11.97 8.29 -1.50
CA SER A 240 13.03 8.91 -2.30
C SER A 240 14.03 9.66 -1.42
N GLU A 241 13.58 10.18 -0.26
CA GLU A 241 14.41 10.85 0.76
C GLU A 241 15.26 9.86 1.61
N LYS A 242 15.11 8.54 1.44
CA LYS A 242 15.79 7.46 2.22
C LYS A 242 15.57 7.53 3.74
N LYS A 243 14.47 8.14 4.20
CA LYS A 243 14.06 8.11 5.63
C LYS A 243 13.29 6.84 5.93
N MET A 244 14.02 5.74 6.16
CA MET A 244 13.45 4.38 6.23
C MET A 244 12.67 4.10 7.52
N ASP A 245 13.05 4.71 8.65
CA ASP A 245 12.42 4.41 9.95
C ASP A 245 10.98 4.96 10.02
N ASP A 246 10.74 6.15 9.47
CA ASP A 246 9.39 6.77 9.42
C ASP A 246 8.47 6.11 8.38
N LEU A 247 9.04 5.33 7.44
CA LEU A 247 8.30 4.87 6.27
C LEU A 247 7.29 3.76 6.60
N LYS A 248 7.63 2.87 7.55
CA LYS A 248 6.73 1.80 8.00
C LYS A 248 5.51 2.37 8.70
N ASP A 249 5.70 3.31 9.61
CA ASP A 249 4.59 3.95 10.32
C ASP A 249 3.69 4.73 9.36
N PHE A 250 4.27 5.47 8.41
CA PHE A 250 3.49 6.17 7.40
C PHE A 250 2.71 5.21 6.48
N ALA A 251 3.29 4.04 6.13
CA ALA A 251 2.58 3.01 5.37
C ALA A 251 1.37 2.46 6.15
N TRP A 252 1.54 2.24 7.45
CA TRP A 252 0.45 1.85 8.34
C TRP A 252 -0.63 2.93 8.44
N ASP A 253 -0.27 4.20 8.53
CA ASP A 253 -1.23 5.29 8.58
C ASP A 253 -2.06 5.36 7.29
N VAL A 254 -1.40 5.29 6.13
CA VAL A 254 -2.10 5.24 4.83
C VAL A 254 -3.05 4.03 4.79
N TYR A 255 -2.61 2.88 5.28
CA TYR A 255 -3.47 1.70 5.35
C TYR A 255 -4.67 1.91 6.28
N LEU A 256 -4.46 2.33 7.52
CA LEU A 256 -5.50 2.43 8.55
C LEU A 256 -6.51 3.55 8.32
N TYR A 257 -6.10 4.64 7.70
CA TYR A 257 -6.96 5.80 7.48
C TYR A 257 -7.64 5.85 6.12
N PHE A 258 -7.17 5.07 5.13
CA PHE A 258 -7.72 5.10 3.77
C PHE A 258 -8.05 3.72 3.17
N ILE A 259 -7.39 2.64 3.57
CA ILE A 259 -7.43 1.36 2.82
C ILE A 259 -8.01 0.21 3.66
N ALA A 260 -7.96 0.27 4.99
CA ALA A 260 -8.55 -0.76 5.84
C ALA A 260 -10.09 -0.68 5.80
N PRO A 261 -10.81 -1.81 5.93
CA PRO A 261 -12.28 -1.78 5.97
C PRO A 261 -12.77 -0.94 7.14
N GLY A 262 -13.65 0.03 6.88
CA GLY A 262 -14.15 0.97 7.89
C GLY A 262 -13.17 2.10 8.23
N SER A 263 -12.19 2.39 7.37
CA SER A 263 -11.29 3.53 7.58
C SER A 263 -12.05 4.87 7.57
N PRO A 264 -11.64 5.87 8.37
CA PRO A 264 -12.28 7.19 8.39
C PRO A 264 -12.34 7.90 7.03
N PHE A 265 -11.33 7.69 6.17
CA PHE A 265 -11.28 8.22 4.81
C PHE A 265 -11.21 7.09 3.78
N GLU A 266 -11.96 6.01 4.02
CA GLU A 266 -11.94 4.81 3.17
C GLU A 266 -12.16 5.15 1.70
N VAL A 267 -11.18 4.79 0.86
CA VAL A 267 -11.29 4.85 -0.61
C VAL A 267 -11.71 3.51 -1.18
N SER A 268 -12.35 3.55 -2.34
CA SER A 268 -12.71 2.34 -3.08
C SER A 268 -11.45 1.58 -3.50
N CYS A 269 -11.36 0.31 -3.12
CA CYS A 269 -10.33 -0.62 -3.55
C CYS A 269 -10.82 -2.06 -3.39
N THR A 270 -10.23 -3.00 -4.14
CA THR A 270 -10.58 -4.42 -4.09
C THR A 270 -9.98 -5.11 -2.87
N ASN A 271 -10.44 -6.32 -2.56
CA ASN A 271 -9.81 -7.14 -1.52
C ASN A 271 -8.36 -7.53 -1.88
N LEU A 272 -8.06 -7.68 -3.18
CA LEU A 272 -6.70 -7.96 -3.65
C LEU A 272 -5.77 -6.77 -3.45
N ASP A 273 -6.27 -5.55 -3.65
CA ASP A 273 -5.52 -4.33 -3.35
C ASP A 273 -5.18 -4.26 -1.86
N ARG A 274 -6.15 -4.54 -0.98
CA ARG A 274 -5.94 -4.55 0.48
C ARG A 274 -4.93 -5.62 0.89
N LYS A 275 -5.07 -6.84 0.38
CA LYS A 275 -4.12 -7.95 0.62
C LYS A 275 -2.71 -7.57 0.16
N SER A 276 -2.57 -6.96 -1.01
CA SER A 276 -1.30 -6.52 -1.58
C SER A 276 -0.61 -5.45 -0.72
N VAL A 277 -1.38 -4.50 -0.18
CA VAL A 277 -0.89 -3.49 0.76
C VAL A 277 -0.46 -4.12 2.08
N GLN A 278 -1.29 -5.01 2.65
CA GLN A 278 -1.00 -5.70 3.91
C GLN A 278 0.30 -6.50 3.85
N LEU A 279 0.54 -7.22 2.74
CA LEU A 279 1.78 -7.95 2.47
C LEU A 279 3.04 -7.06 2.41
N ARG A 280 2.89 -5.74 2.34
CA ARG A 280 3.98 -4.76 2.26
C ARG A 280 4.12 -3.88 3.50
N LEU A 281 3.24 -3.97 4.49
CA LEU A 281 3.34 -3.17 5.72
C LEU A 281 4.63 -3.45 6.50
N GLY A 282 5.10 -4.71 6.51
CA GLY A 282 6.35 -5.11 7.15
C GLY A 282 7.61 -4.71 6.38
N CYS A 283 7.51 -4.55 5.05
CA CYS A 283 8.59 -4.16 4.14
C CYS A 283 8.07 -3.22 3.04
N PRO A 284 7.82 -1.94 3.36
CA PRO A 284 7.23 -1.01 2.41
C PRO A 284 8.10 -0.82 1.17
N ILE A 285 7.46 -0.75 0.01
CA ILE A 285 8.10 -0.41 -1.27
C ILE A 285 7.37 0.76 -1.90
N LYS A 286 8.09 1.58 -2.67
CA LYS A 286 7.55 2.81 -3.29
C LYS A 286 6.22 2.60 -4.01
N THR A 287 6.06 1.47 -4.70
CA THR A 287 4.90 1.15 -5.54
C THR A 287 3.80 0.36 -4.82
N MET A 288 3.87 0.17 -3.50
CA MET A 288 2.90 -0.68 -2.78
C MET A 288 1.45 -0.18 -2.84
N PHE A 289 1.23 1.09 -3.16
CA PHE A 289 -0.08 1.71 -3.30
C PHE A 289 -0.48 2.01 -4.76
N GLU A 290 0.26 1.53 -5.76
CA GLU A 290 0.03 1.91 -7.17
C GLU A 290 -1.42 1.67 -7.65
N PRO A 291 -2.05 0.50 -7.44
CA PRO A 291 -3.43 0.29 -7.90
C PRO A 291 -4.43 1.24 -7.22
N ILE A 292 -4.22 1.51 -5.92
CA ILE A 292 -5.06 2.42 -5.14
C ILE A 292 -4.87 3.86 -5.65
N LYS A 293 -3.63 4.26 -5.95
CA LYS A 293 -3.31 5.57 -6.53
C LYS A 293 -4.01 5.75 -7.88
N GLU A 294 -3.91 4.77 -8.78
CA GLU A 294 -4.54 4.82 -10.09
C GLU A 294 -6.06 4.99 -9.97
N ASN A 295 -6.73 4.17 -9.15
CA ASN A 295 -8.17 4.28 -8.94
C ASN A 295 -8.56 5.65 -8.34
N THR A 296 -7.83 6.10 -7.33
CA THR A 296 -8.05 7.40 -6.69
C THR A 296 -7.93 8.55 -7.69
N MET A 297 -6.92 8.51 -8.56
CA MET A 297 -6.72 9.50 -9.61
C MET A 297 -7.82 9.45 -10.68
N LEU A 298 -8.35 8.27 -11.01
CA LEU A 298 -9.50 8.12 -11.91
C LEU A 298 -10.77 8.74 -11.32
N VAL A 299 -11.03 8.56 -10.03
CA VAL A 299 -12.16 9.20 -9.35
C VAL A 299 -12.00 10.72 -9.32
N LEU A 300 -10.82 11.23 -8.99
CA LEU A 300 -10.56 12.68 -8.96
C LEU A 300 -10.76 13.36 -10.33
N LYS A 301 -10.47 12.66 -11.43
CA LYS A 301 -10.70 13.18 -12.79
C LYS A 301 -12.17 13.52 -13.06
N GLN A 302 -13.11 12.89 -12.37
CA GLN A 302 -14.56 13.14 -12.56
C GLN A 302 -14.96 14.56 -12.10
N ASP A 303 -14.36 15.07 -11.02
CA ASP A 303 -14.64 16.39 -10.46
C ASP A 303 -13.62 17.47 -10.93
N HIS A 304 -12.50 17.04 -11.52
CA HIS A 304 -11.37 17.89 -11.92
C HIS A 304 -11.74 19.04 -12.87
N LYS A 305 -12.42 18.73 -13.99
CA LYS A 305 -12.81 19.75 -14.98
C LYS A 305 -13.76 20.79 -14.38
N ALA A 306 -14.70 20.35 -13.55
CA ALA A 306 -15.65 21.23 -12.88
C ALA A 306 -14.96 22.13 -11.85
N PHE A 307 -14.00 21.60 -11.09
CA PHE A 307 -13.18 22.38 -10.17
C PHE A 307 -12.41 23.49 -10.90
N CYS A 308 -11.68 23.13 -11.97
CA CYS A 308 -10.92 24.07 -12.78
C CYS A 308 -11.77 25.19 -13.41
N ALA A 309 -13.04 24.90 -13.73
CA ALA A 309 -13.97 25.92 -14.22
C ALA A 309 -14.44 26.89 -13.11
N GLN A 310 -14.55 26.43 -11.87
CA GLN A 310 -15.07 27.20 -10.74
C GLN A 310 -14.00 28.00 -9.99
N ILE A 311 -12.75 27.55 -9.99
CA ILE A 311 -11.67 28.20 -9.25
C ILE A 311 -11.44 29.63 -9.74
N GLN A 312 -11.44 30.61 -8.83
CA GLN A 312 -11.39 32.02 -9.19
C GLN A 312 -9.96 32.54 -9.17
N THR A 313 -9.55 33.21 -10.26
CA THR A 313 -8.24 33.88 -10.36
C THR A 313 -8.03 34.89 -9.23
N LYS A 314 -9.09 35.57 -8.79
CA LYS A 314 -9.03 36.51 -7.67
C LYS A 314 -8.57 35.80 -6.38
N THR A 315 -9.21 34.69 -6.03
CA THR A 315 -8.87 33.88 -4.85
C THR A 315 -7.43 33.37 -4.91
N LEU A 316 -6.98 32.88 -6.07
CA LEU A 316 -5.60 32.44 -6.26
C LEU A 316 -4.58 33.58 -6.06
N LYS A 317 -4.86 34.79 -6.58
CA LYS A 317 -4.00 35.96 -6.39
C LYS A 317 -3.95 36.40 -4.94
N GLU A 318 -5.05 36.34 -4.22
CA GLU A 318 -5.13 36.70 -2.80
C GLU A 318 -4.26 35.75 -1.96
N ARG A 319 -4.45 34.43 -2.10
CA ARG A 319 -3.63 33.43 -1.39
C ARG A 319 -2.14 33.50 -1.75
N LEU A 320 -1.82 33.76 -3.03
CA LEU A 320 -0.43 33.90 -3.47
C LEU A 320 0.25 35.14 -2.86
N LYS A 321 -0.50 36.23 -2.65
CA LYS A 321 0.01 37.42 -1.94
C LYS A 321 0.21 37.15 -0.45
N GLU A 322 -0.73 36.43 0.19
CA GLU A 322 -0.62 36.04 1.60
C GLU A 322 0.63 35.19 1.85
N GLU A 323 0.94 34.23 0.97
CA GLU A 323 2.15 33.39 1.07
C GLU A 323 3.46 34.19 0.92
N LYS A 324 3.46 35.28 0.13
CA LYS A 324 4.63 36.14 -0.05
C LYS A 324 4.91 37.06 1.15
N GLY A 325 4.00 37.11 2.12
CA GLY A 325 4.08 38.00 3.28
C GLY A 325 3.94 39.50 2.91
N PRO A 326 3.87 40.41 3.90
CA PRO A 326 3.90 41.83 3.62
C PRO A 326 5.25 42.17 3.00
N THR A 327 5.24 42.56 1.72
CA THR A 327 6.36 43.25 1.12
C THR A 327 6.67 44.46 2.01
N HIS A 328 7.85 44.51 2.62
CA HIS A 328 8.37 45.79 3.08
C HIS A 328 8.40 46.69 1.85
N SER A 329 7.42 47.59 1.78
CA SER A 329 7.38 48.63 0.77
C SER A 329 8.71 49.35 0.89
N LYS A 330 9.53 49.27 -0.15
CA LYS A 330 10.67 50.16 -0.29
C LYS A 330 10.14 51.57 -0.12
N THR A 331 10.52 52.19 0.99
CA THR A 331 10.34 53.60 1.28
C THR A 331 10.95 54.37 0.12
N SER A 332 10.09 54.84 -0.79
CA SER A 332 10.40 55.99 -1.62
C SER A 332 9.63 57.15 -1.05
N PHE A 333 10.29 57.95 -0.22
CA PHE A 333 9.97 59.36 -0.12
C PHE A 333 11.27 60.13 -0.01
N LEU A 334 11.56 60.81 -1.12
CA LEU A 334 12.54 61.87 -1.25
C LEU A 334 12.28 62.95 -0.19
N SER A 335 13.30 63.31 0.59
CA SER A 335 13.38 64.64 1.20
C SER A 335 14.81 65.16 1.14
N LYS A 336 15.08 65.87 0.04
CA LYS A 336 15.81 67.14 -0.06
C LYS A 336 16.99 67.32 0.91
N ILE A 337 18.20 67.13 0.37
CA ILE A 337 19.39 67.84 0.85
C ILE A 337 19.30 69.28 0.29
N LYS A 338 19.18 70.26 1.19
CA LYS A 338 19.57 71.66 0.97
C LYS A 338 20.33 72.16 2.21
N ILE A 339 21.65 72.24 2.04
CA ILE A 339 22.60 73.31 2.43
C ILE A 339 22.38 74.01 3.79
N PHE A 340 23.37 73.89 4.68
CA PHE A 340 24.32 74.96 5.01
C PHE A 340 25.69 74.37 5.38
#